data_AF-A0A517MQ41-F1
#
_entry.id   AF-A0A517MQ41-F1
#
_cell.length_a   1.000
_cell.length_b   1.000
_cell.length_c   1.000
_cell.angle_alpha   90.00
_cell.angle_beta   90.00
_cell.angle_gamma   90.00
#
_symmetry.space_group_name_H-M   'P 1'
#
loop_
_entity.id
_entity.type
_entity.pdbx_description
1 polymer ?
#
loop_
_entity_poly.entity_id
_entity_poly.type
_entity_poly.pdbx_seq_one_letter_code
_entity_poly.pdbx_strand_id
1 'polypeptide(L)'
;MTQPTSSVPYCARLMRQLAKDDAQIKAAFGKHVHWGYFEDPAQGHVSASDYGHAAEAMCLKLLDLAEITNGQRILDVGCGFGGTISCLNRYYSQVELIGLNINSQQLR
;
A
#
# COMPACT_ATOMS: atom_id res chain seq x y z
N MET A 1 1.83 -24.39 31.72
CA MET A 1 2.24 -23.39 30.71
C MET A 1 1.01 -23.00 29.92
N THR A 2 0.45 -21.82 30.17
CA THR A 2 -0.67 -21.28 29.40
C THR A 2 -0.14 -20.84 28.04
N GLN A 3 -0.68 -21.43 26.96
CA GLN A 3 -0.41 -20.99 25.59
C GLN A 3 -0.81 -19.50 25.47
N PRO A 4 0.00 -18.64 24.81
CA PRO A 4 -0.45 -17.29 24.52
C PRO A 4 -1.66 -17.41 23.59
N THR A 5 -2.76 -16.76 23.93
CA THR A 5 -3.87 -16.55 22.99
C THR A 5 -3.34 -15.71 21.83
N SER A 6 -2.88 -16.37 20.76
CA SER A 6 -2.26 -15.68 19.64
C SER A 6 -3.32 -14.84 18.94
N SER A 7 -3.32 -13.54 19.25
CA SER A 7 -4.14 -12.58 18.53
C SER A 7 -3.79 -12.66 17.05
N VAL A 8 -4.80 -12.70 16.19
CA VAL A 8 -4.59 -12.70 14.73
C VAL A 8 -3.69 -11.53 14.34
N PRO A 9 -2.59 -11.75 13.59
CA PRO A 9 -1.73 -10.66 13.13
C PRO A 9 -2.54 -9.59 12.40
N TYR A 10 -2.22 -8.32 12.62
CA TYR A 10 -2.99 -7.19 12.09
C TYR A 10 -3.22 -7.31 10.57
N CYS A 11 -2.20 -7.63 9.79
CA CYS A 11 -2.34 -7.79 8.34
C CYS A 11 -3.34 -8.89 7.98
N ALA A 12 -3.31 -10.04 8.67
CA ALA A 12 -4.27 -11.12 8.43
C ALA A 12 -5.71 -10.74 8.76
N ARG A 13 -5.91 -9.82 9.73
CA ARG A 13 -7.23 -9.23 10.01
C ARG A 13 -7.64 -8.24 8.92
N LEU A 14 -6.73 -7.38 8.47
CA LEU A 14 -6.99 -6.42 7.39
C LEU A 14 -7.34 -7.13 6.08
N MET A 15 -6.60 -8.17 5.69
CA MET A 15 -6.89 -8.97 4.50
C MET A 15 -8.30 -9.56 4.54
N ARG A 16 -8.73 -10.06 5.69
CA ARG A 16 -10.10 -10.58 5.88
C ARG A 16 -11.16 -9.50 5.70
N GLN A 17 -10.90 -8.25 6.09
CA GLN A 17 -11.84 -7.16 5.90
C GLN A 17 -11.88 -6.68 4.45
N LEU A 18 -10.72 -6.59 3.78
CA LEU A 18 -10.67 -6.30 2.34
C LEU A 18 -11.42 -7.36 1.52
N ALA A 19 -11.30 -8.64 1.89
CA ALA A 19 -12.03 -9.73 1.25
C ALA A 19 -13.55 -9.67 1.45
N LYS A 20 -14.04 -8.95 2.48
CA LYS A 20 -15.46 -8.75 2.74
C LYS A 20 -16.07 -7.57 1.99
N ASP A 21 -15.29 -6.89 1.15
CA ASP A 21 -15.73 -5.70 0.42
C ASP A 21 -16.20 -4.56 1.33
N ASP A 22 -15.53 -4.37 2.47
CA ASP A 22 -15.80 -3.23 3.33
C ASP A 22 -15.33 -1.94 2.64
N ALA A 23 -16.28 -1.05 2.34
CA ALA A 23 -16.02 0.18 1.59
C ALA A 23 -15.04 1.14 2.29
N GLN A 24 -15.09 1.24 3.62
CA GLN A 24 -14.16 2.10 4.36
C GLN A 24 -12.76 1.51 4.34
N ILE A 25 -12.64 0.20 4.56
CA ILE A 25 -11.34 -0.47 4.52
C ILE A 25 -10.74 -0.43 3.10
N LYS A 26 -11.55 -0.59 2.06
CA LYS A 26 -11.10 -0.44 0.68
C LYS A 26 -10.64 0.99 0.37
N ALA A 27 -11.35 2.00 0.84
CA ALA A 27 -10.95 3.39 0.66
C ALA A 27 -9.59 3.69 1.32
N ALA A 28 -9.34 3.15 2.52
CA ALA A 28 -8.09 3.38 3.24
C ALA A 28 -6.93 2.48 2.77
N PHE A 29 -7.15 1.20 2.52
CA PHE A 29 -6.10 0.19 2.34
C PHE A 29 -6.16 -0.59 1.03
N GLY A 30 -7.09 -0.26 0.13
CA GLY A 30 -7.33 -1.03 -1.10
C GLY A 30 -6.15 -1.04 -2.08
N LYS A 31 -5.27 -0.02 -2.02
CA LYS A 31 -4.07 0.08 -2.87
C LYS A 31 -2.78 -0.15 -2.09
N HIS A 32 -2.68 0.49 -0.94
CA HIS A 32 -1.46 0.57 -0.14
C HIS A 32 -1.71 0.00 1.25
N VAL A 33 -0.82 -0.88 1.71
CA VAL A 33 -0.88 -1.49 3.05
C VAL A 33 0.34 -1.02 3.86
N HIS A 34 0.56 0.29 3.86
CA HIS A 34 1.56 0.98 4.66
C HIS A 34 0.97 2.30 5.19
N TRP A 35 1.79 3.12 5.84
CA TRP A 35 1.37 4.42 6.37
C TRP A 35 1.14 5.46 5.27
N GLY A 36 0.52 6.57 5.66
CA GLY A 36 0.32 7.73 4.80
C GLY A 36 1.20 8.91 5.19
N TYR A 37 1.49 9.76 4.21
CA TYR A 37 2.15 11.04 4.37
C TYR A 37 1.08 12.14 4.34
N PHE A 38 0.90 12.82 5.46
CA PHE A 38 -0.03 13.94 5.60
C PHE A 38 0.78 15.22 5.55
N GLU A 39 0.83 15.86 4.37
CA GLU A 39 1.63 17.07 4.14
C GLU A 39 1.18 18.22 5.04
N ASP A 40 -0.13 18.39 5.19
CA ASP A 40 -0.76 19.21 6.22
C ASP A 40 -1.63 18.30 7.11
N PRO A 41 -1.14 17.86 8.28
CA PRO A 41 -1.89 16.97 9.14
C PRO A 41 -3.14 17.66 9.66
N ALA A 42 -4.30 17.13 9.27
CA ALA A 42 -5.60 17.64 9.70
C ALA A 42 -5.64 17.75 11.23
N GLN A 43 -6.04 18.91 11.75
CA GLN A 43 -6.23 19.17 13.18
C GLN A 43 -7.49 18.46 13.75
N GLY A 44 -8.05 17.48 13.03
CA GLY A 44 -9.37 16.89 13.29
C GLY A 44 -9.48 15.44 12.81
N HIS A 45 -10.71 14.98 12.57
CA HIS A 45 -10.98 13.60 12.19
C HIS A 45 -10.49 13.31 10.76
N VAL A 46 -9.73 12.22 10.60
CA VAL A 46 -9.23 11.72 9.31
C VAL A 46 -10.17 10.62 8.82
N SER A 47 -10.78 10.82 7.64
CA SER A 47 -11.63 9.80 7.03
C SER A 47 -10.80 8.67 6.41
N ALA A 48 -11.46 7.55 6.07
CA ALA A 48 -10.81 6.45 5.36
C ALA A 48 -10.25 6.88 3.99
N SER A 49 -10.95 7.78 3.28
CA SER A 49 -10.47 8.30 2.00
C SER A 49 -9.24 9.20 2.19
N ASP A 50 -9.21 10.00 3.25
CA ASP A 50 -8.05 10.85 3.56
C ASP A 50 -6.82 10.00 3.85
N TYR A 51 -6.99 8.88 4.56
CA TYR A 51 -5.92 7.92 4.77
C TYR A 51 -5.43 7.32 3.44
N GLY A 52 -6.34 6.92 2.55
CA GLY A 52 -5.99 6.41 1.22
C GLY A 52 -5.20 7.42 0.38
N HIS A 53 -5.60 8.70 0.41
CA HIS A 53 -4.88 9.79 -0.25
C HIS A 53 -3.49 10.02 0.37
N ALA A 54 -3.38 10.00 1.69
CA ALA A 54 -2.09 10.12 2.38
C ALA A 54 -1.16 8.95 2.04
N ALA A 55 -1.69 7.72 1.92
CA ALA A 55 -0.91 6.56 1.51
C ALA A 55 -0.37 6.71 0.07
N GLU A 56 -1.19 7.20 -0.86
CA GLU A 56 -0.73 7.54 -2.22
C GLU A 56 0.33 8.65 -2.18
N ALA A 57 0.12 9.72 -1.41
CA ALA A 57 1.08 10.81 -1.28
C ALA A 57 2.44 10.32 -0.74
N MET A 58 2.43 9.39 0.23
CA MET A 58 3.65 8.76 0.73
C MET A 58 4.37 7.98 -0.37
N CYS A 59 3.63 7.20 -1.16
CA CYS A 59 4.19 6.48 -2.31
C CYS A 59 4.91 7.45 -3.25
N LEU A 60 4.26 8.56 -3.65
CA LEU A 60 4.87 9.54 -4.54
C LEU A 60 6.15 10.17 -3.99
N LYS A 61 6.17 10.53 -2.70
CA LYS A 61 7.40 11.06 -2.05
C LYS A 61 8.52 10.01 -2.02
N LEU A 62 8.20 8.73 -1.86
CA LEU A 62 9.20 7.66 -1.89
C LEU A 62 9.76 7.45 -3.32
N LEU A 63 8.92 7.57 -4.35
CA LEU A 63 9.38 7.49 -5.74
C LEU A 63 10.29 8.67 -6.09
N ASP A 64 9.97 9.88 -5.62
CA ASP A 64 10.82 11.06 -5.77
C ASP A 64 12.17 10.88 -5.06
N LEU A 65 12.14 10.42 -3.80
CA LEU A 65 13.35 10.11 -3.02
C LEU A 65 14.22 9.02 -3.66
N ALA A 66 13.60 8.06 -4.35
CA ALA A 66 14.31 6.99 -5.07
C ALA A 66 14.82 7.44 -6.46
N GLU A 67 14.62 8.71 -6.82
CA GLU A 67 15.06 9.29 -8.10
C GLU A 67 14.61 8.45 -9.31
N ILE A 68 13.35 8.00 -9.28
CA ILE A 68 12.81 7.18 -10.35
C ILE A 68 12.76 7.98 -11.65
N THR A 69 13.18 7.35 -12.75
CA THR A 69 13.19 7.93 -14.09
C THR A 69 12.63 6.95 -15.12
N ASN A 70 12.25 7.47 -16.28
CA ASN A 70 11.78 6.66 -17.40
C ASN A 70 12.84 5.65 -17.87
N GLY A 71 12.42 4.50 -18.40
CA GLY A 71 13.33 3.49 -18.93
C GLY A 71 13.98 2.58 -17.88
N GLN A 72 13.75 2.83 -16.58
CA GLN A 72 14.34 2.04 -15.51
C GLN A 72 13.69 0.66 -15.35
N ARG A 73 14.49 -0.29 -14.86
CA ARG A 73 14.04 -1.60 -14.39
C ARG A 73 13.96 -1.59 -12.87
N ILE A 74 12.76 -1.82 -12.33
CA ILE A 74 12.44 -1.56 -10.93
C ILE A 74 11.91 -2.83 -10.28
N LEU A 75 12.45 -3.15 -9.10
CA LEU A 75 12.00 -4.25 -8.24
C LEU A 75 11.29 -3.68 -6.99
N ASP A 76 10.01 -3.99 -6.84
CA ASP A 76 9.21 -3.67 -5.65
C ASP A 76 9.15 -4.91 -4.73
N VAL A 77 9.94 -4.90 -3.65
CA VAL A 77 10.04 -6.00 -2.68
C VAL A 77 9.00 -5.82 -1.58
N GLY A 78 8.06 -6.75 -1.52
CA GLY A 78 6.87 -6.62 -0.69
C GLY A 78 5.78 -5.80 -1.37
N CYS A 79 5.56 -6.03 -2.68
CA CYS A 79 4.70 -5.18 -3.52
C CYS A 79 3.22 -5.12 -3.12
N GLY A 80 2.81 -5.84 -2.08
CA GLY A 80 1.44 -5.83 -1.56
C GLY A 80 0.44 -6.20 -2.66
N PHE A 81 -0.59 -5.38 -2.81
CA PHE A 81 -1.60 -5.48 -3.88
C PHE A 81 -1.20 -4.75 -5.17
N GLY A 82 0.05 -4.32 -5.29
CA GLY A 82 0.57 -3.63 -6.48
C GLY A 82 0.28 -2.13 -6.52
N GLY A 83 -0.09 -1.48 -5.40
CA GLY A 83 -0.32 -0.03 -5.34
C GLY A 83 0.87 0.79 -5.86
N THR A 84 2.08 0.49 -5.39
CA THR A 84 3.31 1.15 -5.85
C THR A 84 3.63 0.86 -7.32
N ILE A 85 3.49 -0.39 -7.76
CA ILE A 85 3.65 -0.77 -9.18
C ILE A 85 2.66 0.01 -10.06
N SER A 86 1.41 0.15 -9.63
CA SER A 86 0.40 0.93 -10.35
C SER A 86 0.78 2.41 -10.43
N CYS A 87 1.34 2.98 -9.35
CA CYS A 87 1.86 4.35 -9.35
C CYS A 87 3.02 4.50 -10.35
N LEU A 88 4.00 3.59 -10.30
CA LEU A 88 5.15 3.59 -11.21
C LEU A 88 4.71 3.55 -12.68
N ASN A 89 3.79 2.64 -13.02
CA ASN A 89 3.28 2.49 -14.38
C ASN A 89 2.44 3.71 -14.85
N ARG A 90 1.88 4.48 -13.92
CA ARG A 90 1.10 5.67 -14.24
C ARG A 90 1.97 6.89 -14.54
N TYR A 91 3.01 7.10 -13.74
CA TYR A 91 3.80 8.34 -13.78
C TYR A 91 5.08 8.22 -14.62
N TYR A 92 5.57 7.00 -14.87
CA TYR A 92 6.80 6.77 -15.62
C TYR A 92 6.55 5.92 -16.86
N SER A 93 7.32 6.20 -17.91
CA SER A 93 7.23 5.54 -19.21
C SER A 93 8.41 4.59 -19.43
N GLN A 94 8.17 3.54 -20.21
CA GLN A 94 9.21 2.57 -20.61
C GLN A 94 9.88 1.86 -19.42
N VAL A 95 9.22 1.81 -18.27
CA VAL A 95 9.73 1.09 -17.10
C VAL A 95 9.46 -0.41 -17.22
N GLU A 96 10.39 -1.22 -16.74
CA GLU A 96 10.16 -2.65 -16.50
C GLU A 96 9.91 -2.85 -15.00
N LEU A 97 8.72 -3.32 -14.65
CA LEU A 97 8.27 -3.42 -13.25
C LEU A 97 8.20 -4.87 -12.81
N ILE A 98 8.88 -5.20 -11.70
CA ILE A 98 8.91 -6.54 -11.11
C ILE A 98 8.40 -6.42 -9.67
N GLY A 99 7.30 -7.13 -9.37
CA GLY A 99 6.78 -7.24 -8.01
C GLY A 99 7.21 -8.55 -7.36
N LEU A 100 7.77 -8.47 -6.15
CA LEU A 100 8.04 -9.64 -5.31
C LEU A 100 7.14 -9.58 -4.08
N ASN A 101 6.37 -10.64 -3.82
CA ASN A 101 5.59 -10.76 -2.59
C ASN A 101 5.59 -12.21 -2.10
N ILE A 102 5.66 -12.39 -0.78
CA ILE A 102 5.60 -13.70 -0.12
C ILE A 102 4.16 -14.17 0.12
N ASN A 103 3.19 -13.26 0.04
CA ASN A 103 1.78 -13.58 0.25
C ASN A 103 1.05 -13.77 -1.08
N SER A 104 0.75 -15.03 -1.40
CA SER A 104 0.05 -15.39 -2.65
C SER A 104 -1.38 -14.83 -2.75
N GLN A 105 -2.04 -14.49 -1.64
CA GLN A 105 -3.37 -13.87 -1.68
C GLN A 105 -3.33 -12.44 -2.22
N GLN A 106 -2.19 -11.76 -2.14
CA GLN A 106 -2.04 -10.38 -2.64
C GLN A 106 -1.60 -10.33 -4.11
N LEU A 107 -1.28 -11.48 -4.71
CA LEU A 107 -0.84 -11.63 -6.10
C LEU A 107 -1.95 -12.15 -7.02
N ARG A 108 -3.18 -12.31 -6.52
CA ARG A 108 -4.31 -12.93 -7.21
C ARG A 108 -5.42 -11.93 -7.49
#